data_AF-A0A930XPJ7-F1
#
_entry.id   AF-A0A930XPJ7-F1
#
_cell.length_a   1.000
_cell.length_b   1.000
_cell.length_c   1.000
_cell.angle_alpha   90.00
_cell.angle_beta   90.00
_cell.angle_gamma   90.00
#
_symmetry.space_group_name_H-M   'P 1'
#
loop_
_entity.id
_entity.type
_entity.pdbx_description
1 polymer ?
#
loop_
_entity_poly.entity_id
_entity_poly.type
_entity_poly.pdbx_seq_one_letter_code
_entity_poly.pdbx_strand_id
1 'polypeptide(L)'
;MSVGESQGSGVLSERELQIVDLVASGLTNQEIAEKLEISKRTVDNHVSNILTKTATGNRVALVRWALQWGKVCIDQVNCCTLPVVDSSIAQGEA
;
A
#
# COMPACT_ATOMS: atom_id res chain seq x y z
N MET A 1 9.57 10.36 -26.69
CA MET A 1 8.31 10.22 -25.94
C MET A 1 8.67 10.37 -24.47
N SER A 2 8.41 11.53 -23.88
CA SER A 2 8.78 11.82 -22.49
C SER A 2 7.58 12.48 -21.85
N VAL A 3 6.78 11.71 -21.12
CA VAL A 3 5.73 12.26 -20.26
C VAL A 3 6.31 12.32 -18.87
N GLY A 4 6.73 13.52 -18.47
CA GLY A 4 6.95 13.86 -17.08
C GLY A 4 5.63 14.35 -16.51
N GLU A 5 4.96 13.52 -15.73
CA GLU A 5 3.83 13.93 -14.91
C GLU A 5 4.34 14.23 -13.51
N SER A 6 4.42 15.52 -13.21
CA SER A 6 4.53 16.06 -11.85
C SER A 6 3.28 16.88 -11.61
N GLN A 7 2.70 16.70 -10.41
CA GLN A 7 1.58 17.42 -9.77
C GLN A 7 0.21 16.69 -9.75
N GLY A 8 -0.07 16.05 -8.60
CA GLY A 8 -1.44 15.73 -8.13
C GLY A 8 -1.60 14.29 -7.63
N SER A 9 -1.54 14.05 -6.31
CA SER A 9 -2.11 12.94 -5.51
C SER A 9 -2.36 11.50 -6.05
N GLY A 10 -1.94 11.06 -7.23
CA GLY A 10 -2.32 9.74 -7.73
C GLY A 10 -1.55 9.36 -8.98
N VAL A 11 -0.57 8.47 -8.92
CA VAL A 11 -0.77 7.06 -8.56
C VAL A 11 0.54 6.53 -7.97
N LEU A 12 0.48 5.95 -6.77
CA LEU A 12 1.59 5.14 -6.24
C LEU A 12 1.79 3.95 -7.18
N SER A 13 3.05 3.56 -7.43
CA SER A 13 3.31 2.35 -8.21
C SER A 13 2.69 1.12 -7.54
N GLU A 14 2.46 0.04 -8.27
CA GLU A 14 1.93 -1.22 -7.69
C GLU A 14 2.77 -1.68 -6.50
N ARG A 15 4.10 -1.55 -6.60
CA ARG A 15 5.02 -1.90 -5.52
C ARG A 15 4.88 -0.97 -4.32
N GLU A 16 4.69 0.33 -4.57
CA GLU A 16 4.47 1.31 -3.51
C GLU A 16 3.12 1.08 -2.81
N LEU A 17 2.06 0.74 -3.55
CA LEU A 17 0.75 0.38 -3.00
C LEU A 17 0.83 -0.87 -2.11
N GLN A 18 1.53 -1.92 -2.56
CA GLN A 18 1.77 -3.11 -1.73
C GLN A 18 2.46 -2.75 -0.41
N ILE A 19 3.46 -1.87 -0.45
CA ILE A 19 4.16 -1.44 0.76
C ILE A 19 3.22 -0.64 1.66
N VAL A 20 2.40 0.27 1.11
CA VAL A 20 1.40 1.02 1.89
C VAL A 20 0.39 0.10 2.57
N ASP A 21 -0.07 -0.95 1.89
CA ASP A 21 -0.99 -1.95 2.44
C ASP A 21 -0.39 -2.71 3.63
N LEU A 22 0.86 -3.16 3.50
CA LEU A 22 1.56 -3.83 4.59
C LEU A 22 1.87 -2.88 5.76
N VAL A 23 2.20 -1.62 5.48
CA VAL A 23 2.37 -0.58 6.51
C VAL A 23 1.06 -0.30 7.24
N ALA A 24 -0.05 -0.25 6.51
CA ALA A 24 -1.40 -0.08 7.05
C ALA A 24 -1.82 -1.28 7.92
N SER A 25 -1.41 -2.49 7.54
CA SER A 25 -1.56 -3.71 8.34
C SER A 25 -0.68 -3.74 9.61
N GLY A 26 0.14 -2.71 9.85
CA GLY A 26 0.94 -2.55 11.06
C GLY A 26 2.35 -3.17 11.01
N LEU A 27 2.74 -3.77 9.88
CA LEU A 27 4.03 -4.43 9.75
C LEU A 27 5.19 -3.44 9.83
N THR A 28 6.31 -3.91 10.36
CA THR A 28 7.58 -3.18 10.37
C THR A 28 8.29 -3.30 9.02
N ASN A 29 9.23 -2.39 8.72
CA ASN A 29 10.03 -2.47 7.50
C ASN A 29 10.80 -3.80 7.38
N GLN A 30 11.10 -4.46 8.50
CA GLN A 30 11.76 -5.75 8.53
C GLN A 30 10.79 -6.86 8.07
N GLU A 31 9.59 -6.92 8.63
CA GLU A 31 8.58 -7.90 8.23
C GLU A 31 8.11 -7.69 6.79
N ILE A 32 8.02 -6.43 6.35
CA ILE A 32 7.72 -6.08 4.96
C ILE A 32 8.84 -6.60 4.05
N ALA A 33 10.09 -6.38 4.42
CA ALA A 33 11.25 -6.86 3.67
C ALA A 33 11.22 -8.39 3.51
N GLU A 34 10.89 -9.11 4.59
CA GLU A 34 10.75 -10.57 4.58
C GLU A 34 9.59 -11.02 3.69
N LYS A 35 8.40 -10.43 3.82
CA LYS A 35 7.24 -10.77 2.99
C LYS A 35 7.44 -10.50 1.50
N LEU A 36 8.20 -9.46 1.20
CA LEU A 36 8.41 -8.98 -0.16
C LEU A 36 9.72 -9.49 -0.78
N GLU A 37 10.47 -10.33 -0.06
CA GLU A 37 11.76 -10.91 -0.43
C GLU A 37 12.78 -9.86 -0.92
N ILE A 38 12.82 -8.71 -0.25
CA ILE A 38 13.74 -7.60 -0.54
C ILE A 38 14.49 -7.16 0.71
N SER A 39 15.52 -6.31 0.55
CA SER A 39 16.25 -5.80 1.71
C SER A 39 15.43 -4.75 2.49
N LYS A 40 15.61 -4.69 3.82
CA LYS A 40 15.05 -3.62 4.66
C LYS A 40 15.39 -2.23 4.11
N ARG A 41 16.63 -2.03 3.64
CA ARG A 41 17.07 -0.76 3.03
C ARG A 41 16.23 -0.38 1.81
N THR A 42 15.86 -1.37 1.00
CA THR A 42 14.97 -1.16 -0.15
C THR A 42 13.59 -0.72 0.31
N VAL A 43 13.03 -1.33 1.35
CA VAL A 43 11.75 -0.92 1.95
C VAL A 43 11.83 0.50 2.51
N ASP A 44 12.87 0.84 3.26
CA ASP A 44 13.08 2.20 3.78
C ASP A 44 13.12 3.25 2.67
N ASN A 45 13.79 2.94 1.55
CA ASN A 45 13.82 3.81 0.38
C ASN A 45 12.42 3.97 -0.24
N HIS A 46 11.68 2.87 -0.40
CA HIS A 46 10.31 2.93 -0.90
C HIS A 46 9.40 3.77 0.01
N VAL A 47 9.45 3.54 1.33
CA VAL A 47 8.65 4.32 2.30
C VAL A 47 9.00 5.80 2.22
N SER A 48 10.28 6.15 2.14
CA SER A 48 10.72 7.55 2.00
C SER A 48 10.17 8.20 0.71
N ASN A 49 10.19 7.44 -0.40
CA ASN A 49 9.65 7.92 -1.67
C ASN A 49 8.13 8.08 -1.63
N ILE A 50 7.43 7.12 -1.00
CA ILE A 50 5.99 7.16 -0.79
C ILE A 50 5.63 8.40 0.03
N LEU A 51 6.28 8.62 1.18
CA LEU A 51 6.03 9.78 2.05
C LEU A 51 6.18 11.11 1.29
N THR A 52 7.19 11.18 0.42
CA THR A 52 7.42 12.35 -0.44
C THR A 52 6.30 12.51 -1.47
N LYS A 53 5.89 11.43 -2.14
CA LYS A 53 4.80 11.43 -3.13
C LYS A 53 3.43 11.74 -2.55
N THR A 54 3.14 11.28 -1.34
CA THR A 54 1.87 11.50 -0.63
C THR A 54 1.87 12.79 0.19
N ALA A 55 3.00 13.51 0.24
CA ALA A 55 3.20 14.69 1.07
C ALA A 55 2.88 14.45 2.56
N THR A 56 3.20 13.25 3.07
CA THR A 56 2.95 12.86 4.46
C THR A 56 4.24 12.88 5.27
N GLY A 57 4.19 13.44 6.49
CA GLY A 57 5.40 13.65 7.30
C GLY A 57 5.87 12.42 8.10
N ASN A 58 5.06 11.38 8.27
CA ASN A 58 5.45 10.18 9.01
C ASN A 58 4.60 8.96 8.61
N ARG A 59 4.99 7.76 9.06
CA ARG A 59 4.26 6.52 8.77
C ARG A 59 2.79 6.55 9.20
N VAL A 60 2.48 7.23 10.31
CA VAL A 60 1.10 7.30 10.84
C VAL A 60 0.24 8.19 9.94
N ALA A 61 0.79 9.31 9.48
CA ALA A 61 0.16 10.20 8.51
C ALA A 61 -0.02 9.50 7.16
N LEU A 62 0.91 8.63 6.76
CA LEU A 62 0.77 7.79 5.57
C LEU A 62 -0.40 6.80 5.71
N VAL A 63 -0.52 6.12 6.85
CA VAL A 63 -1.66 5.21 7.09
C VAL A 63 -2.98 5.98 7.07
N ARG A 64 -3.04 7.14 7.74
CA ARG A 64 -4.23 8.02 7.70
C ARG A 64 -4.56 8.48 6.28
N TRP A 65 -3.55 8.85 5.49
CA TRP A 65 -3.72 9.21 4.09
C TRP A 65 -4.29 8.02 3.31
N ALA A 66 -3.70 6.84 3.45
CA ALA A 66 -4.15 5.64 2.76
C ALA A 66 -5.62 5.30 3.09
N LEU A 67 -6.04 5.47 4.34
CA LEU A 67 -7.43 5.30 4.78
C LEU A 67 -8.37 6.38 4.25
N GLN A 68 -7.94 7.64 4.24
CA GLN A 68 -8.76 8.78 3.79
C GLN A 68 -9.05 8.71 2.28
N TRP A 69 -8.11 8.17 1.50
CA TRP A 69 -8.22 8.03 0.06
C TRP A 69 -8.65 6.63 -0.40
N GLY A 70 -9.00 5.73 0.53
CA GLY A 70 -9.46 4.37 0.23
C GLY A 70 -8.41 3.50 -0.49
N LYS A 71 -7.13 3.74 -0.22
CA LYS A 71 -6.00 3.01 -0.85
C LYS A 71 -5.67 1.69 -0.14
N VAL A 72 -6.20 1.48 1.07
CA VAL A 72 -5.98 0.29 1.90
C VAL A 72 -7.24 -0.08 2.66
N CYS A 73 -7.42 -1.37 2.91
CA CYS A 73 -8.52 -1.94 3.68
C CYS A 73 -7.94 -2.59 4.95
N ILE A 74 -8.18 -2.01 6.12
CA ILE A 74 -7.73 -2.58 7.39
C ILE A 74 -8.97 -3.12 8.10
N ASP A 75 -9.00 -4.43 8.40
CA ASP A 75 -9.98 -5.05 9.32
C ASP A 75 -11.46 -4.65 9.05
N GLN A 76 -11.87 -4.58 7.79
CA GLN A 76 -13.22 -4.16 7.37
C GLN A 76 -13.60 -2.68 7.64
N VAL A 77 -12.65 -1.82 8.03
CA VAL A 77 -12.85 -0.37 8.21
C VAL A 77 -12.44 0.39 6.95
N ASN A 78 -13.30 1.29 6.47
CA ASN A 78 -13.13 2.09 5.23
C ASN A 78 -12.87 1.27 3.96
N CYS A 79 -13.26 -0.01 3.95
CA CYS A 79 -13.37 -0.78 2.72
C CYS A 79 -14.49 -0.16 1.87
N CYS A 80 -14.14 0.70 0.90
CA CYS A 80 -14.95 0.75 -0.30
C CYS A 80 -15.01 -0.69 -0.82
N THR A 81 -16.20 -1.22 -1.06
CA THR A 81 -16.40 -2.55 -1.63
C THR A 81 -15.75 -2.59 -3.01
N LEU A 82 -14.43 -2.80 -3.06
CA LEU A 82 -13.75 -3.21 -4.27
C LEU A 82 -14.37 -4.56 -4.62
N PRO A 83 -14.79 -4.77 -5.87
CA PRO A 83 -15.26 -6.07 -6.29
C PRO A 83 -14.14 -7.05 -5.99
N VAL A 84 -14.35 -7.90 -4.99
CA VAL A 84 -13.48 -9.02 -4.69
C VAL A 84 -13.34 -9.79 -6.00
N VAL A 85 -12.15 -9.77 -6.59
CA VAL A 85 -11.76 -10.82 -7.52
C VAL A 85 -11.60 -12.05 -6.65
N ASP A 86 -12.69 -12.79 -6.52
CA ASP A 86 -12.76 -14.03 -5.76
C ASP A 86 -11.86 -15.05 -6.45
N SER A 87 -10.60 -15.05 -6.05
CA SER A 87 -9.66 -16.13 -6.32
C SER A 87 -9.73 -17.10 -5.14
N SER A 88 -10.76 -17.96 -5.17
CA SER A 88 -10.84 -19.29 -4.54
C SER A 88 -11.89 -19.46 -3.44
N ILE A 89 -13.11 -19.88 -3.82
CA ILE A 89 -13.74 -21.06 -3.20
C ILE A 89 -14.30 -21.97 -4.32
N ALA A 90 -13.39 -22.71 -4.95
CA ALA A 90 -13.70 -24.05 -5.41
C ALA A 90 -13.58 -24.98 -4.19
N GLN A 91 -14.71 -25.33 -3.58
CA GLN A 91 -14.88 -26.53 -2.76
C GLN A 91 -16.38 -26.83 -2.74
N GLY A 92 -16.74 -27.93 -3.38
CA GLY A 92 -18.13 -28.37 -3.48
C GLY A 92 -18.66 -28.94 -2.17
N GLU A 93 -19.97 -28.84 -2.00
CA GLU A 93 -20.73 -29.69 -1.08
C GLU A 93 -22.06 -30.09 -1.74
N ALA A 94 -22.28 -31.41 -1.72
CA ALA A 94 -23.51 -32.21 -1.83
C ALA A 94 -24.48 -32.01 -3.00
#